data_AF-A0ABD0QL49-F1
#
_entry.id   AF-A0ABD0QL49-F1
#
_cell.length_a   1.000
_cell.length_b   1.000
_cell.length_c   1.000
_cell.angle_alpha   90.00
_cell.angle_beta   90.00
_cell.angle_gamma   90.00
#
_symmetry.space_group_name_H-M   'P 1'
#
loop_
_entity.id
_entity.type
_entity.pdbx_description
1 polymer ?
#
loop_
_entity_poly.entity_id
_entity_poly.type
_entity_poly.pdbx_seq_one_letter_code
_entity_poly.pdbx_strand_id
1 'polypeptide(L)'
;AIPGCLGSLAGFKNRFSDPIEHGHKHTVTKRALAEGRKAVQDLAKRLSRWFLRRTKALISDQLPKKDDRVVYCSLTDFQRTVRCDPSVAELRKVSLWEWPSTKEVLLQTERRR
;
A
#
# COMPACT_ATOMS: atom_id res chain seq x y z
N ALA A 1 -18.57 14.63 -1.83
CA ALA A 1 -17.19 14.94 -2.27
C ALA A 1 -17.09 16.45 -2.49
N ILE A 2 -15.91 17.06 -2.27
CA ILE A 2 -15.71 18.49 -2.56
C ILE A 2 -15.16 18.60 -3.97
N PRO A 3 -15.98 18.95 -4.98
CA PRO A 3 -15.52 19.07 -6.35
C PRO A 3 -14.39 20.12 -6.45
N GLY A 4 -13.35 19.80 -7.23
CA GLY A 4 -12.24 20.73 -7.50
C GLY A 4 -11.16 20.87 -6.42
N CYS A 5 -11.30 20.24 -5.24
CA CYS A 5 -10.32 20.38 -4.14
C CYS A 5 -8.89 19.92 -4.49
N LEU A 6 -8.75 19.03 -5.49
CA LEU A 6 -7.47 18.50 -5.99
C LEU A 6 -7.12 18.98 -7.40
N GLY A 7 -7.98 19.81 -8.01
CA GLY A 7 -7.84 20.28 -9.38
C GLY A 7 -8.27 19.24 -10.44
N SER A 8 -7.76 19.40 -11.67
CA SER A 8 -8.03 18.48 -12.77
C SER A 8 -7.33 17.13 -12.58
N LEU A 9 -7.86 16.08 -13.23
CA LEU A 9 -7.27 14.74 -13.19
C LEU A 9 -5.81 14.73 -13.66
N ALA A 10 -5.51 15.38 -14.78
CA ALA A 10 -4.14 15.48 -15.29
C ALA A 10 -3.20 16.20 -14.31
N GLY A 11 -3.67 17.30 -13.71
CA GLY A 11 -2.91 18.04 -12.71
C GLY A 11 -2.72 17.25 -11.41
N PHE A 12 -3.67 16.40 -11.02
CA PHE A 12 -3.54 15.50 -9.89
C PHE A 12 -2.54 14.38 -10.18
N LYS A 13 -2.62 13.79 -11.37
CA LYS A 13 -1.75 12.70 -11.80
C LYS A 13 -0.27 13.12 -11.77
N ASN A 14 0.05 14.23 -12.44
CA ASN A 14 1.42 14.72 -12.53
C ASN A 14 1.98 15.21 -11.18
N ARG A 15 1.14 15.78 -10.30
CA ARG A 15 1.61 16.35 -9.02
C ARG A 15 1.66 15.36 -7.87
N PHE A 16 0.81 14.33 -7.90
CA PHE A 16 0.66 13.39 -6.79
C PHE A 16 0.79 11.95 -7.24
N SER A 17 -0.05 11.47 -8.16
CA SER A 17 -0.08 10.04 -8.52
C SER A 17 1.28 9.52 -9.00
N ASP A 18 1.83 10.13 -10.06
CA ASP A 18 3.03 9.61 -10.72
C ASP A 18 4.29 9.77 -9.84
N PRO A 19 4.53 10.90 -9.16
CA PRO A 19 5.67 11.04 -8.25
C PRO A 19 5.61 10.09 -7.05
N ILE A 20 4.43 9.83 -6.50
CA ILE A 20 4.25 8.90 -5.37
C ILE A 20 4.52 7.46 -5.82
N GLU A 21 3.93 7.05 -6.95
CA GLU A 21 4.13 5.72 -7.50
C GLU A 21 5.61 5.48 -7.85
N HIS A 22 6.25 6.44 -8.52
CA HIS A 22 7.67 6.36 -8.84
C HIS A 22 8.55 6.34 -7.58
N GLY A 23 8.19 7.13 -6.56
CA GLY A 23 8.83 7.18 -5.26
C GLY A 23 8.82 5.87 -4.47
N HIS A 24 7.87 4.98 -4.74
CA HIS A 24 7.73 3.68 -4.06
C HIS A 24 8.43 2.52 -4.76
N LYS A 25 8.98 2.74 -5.96
CA LYS A 25 9.69 1.68 -6.69
C LYS A 25 10.97 1.28 -5.95
N HIS A 26 11.29 -0.02 -5.94
CA HIS A 26 12.50 -0.54 -5.32
C HIS A 26 13.80 0.04 -5.92
N THR A 27 13.77 0.43 -7.20
CA THR A 27 14.92 0.96 -7.94
C THR A 27 14.93 2.49 -8.04
N VAL A 28 14.34 3.17 -7.06
CA VAL A 28 14.18 4.64 -7.08
C VAL A 28 15.46 5.38 -6.67
N THR A 29 15.71 6.54 -7.30
CA THR A 29 16.79 7.44 -6.87
C THR A 29 16.42 8.18 -5.58
N LYS A 30 17.43 8.62 -4.80
CA LYS A 30 17.18 9.42 -3.58
C LYS A 30 16.37 10.69 -3.86
N ARG A 31 16.57 11.32 -5.02
CA ARG A 31 15.82 12.51 -5.45
C ARG A 31 14.35 12.20 -5.69
N ALA A 32 14.06 11.16 -6.46
CA ALA A 32 12.69 10.71 -6.73
C ALA A 32 11.97 10.24 -5.46
N LEU A 33 12.68 9.57 -4.54
CA LEU A 33 12.13 9.21 -3.23
C LEU A 33 11.74 10.44 -2.40
N ALA A 34 12.58 11.47 -2.39
CA ALA A 34 12.29 12.73 -1.70
C ALA A 34 11.09 13.46 -2.32
N GLU A 35 11.00 13.46 -3.66
CA GLU A 35 9.88 14.03 -4.40
C GLU A 35 8.56 13.31 -4.10
N GLY A 36 8.55 11.97 -4.13
CA GLY A 36 7.38 11.17 -3.74
C GLY A 36 6.94 11.45 -2.30
N ARG A 37 7.88 11.49 -1.35
CA ARG A 37 7.58 11.83 0.05
C ARG A 37 6.97 13.23 0.19
N LYS A 38 7.49 14.22 -0.53
CA LYS A 38 6.95 15.58 -0.53
C LYS A 38 5.53 15.61 -1.09
N ALA A 39 5.29 14.92 -2.21
CA ALA A 39 3.97 14.80 -2.82
C ALA A 39 2.95 14.16 -1.86
N VAL A 40 3.31 13.09 -1.14
CA VAL A 40 2.46 12.49 -0.09
C VAL A 40 2.10 13.49 0.99
N GLN A 41 3.10 14.21 1.52
CA GLN A 41 2.88 15.18 2.59
C GLN A 41 1.97 16.34 2.16
N ASP A 42 2.17 16.86 0.95
CA ASP A 42 1.38 17.97 0.42
C ASP A 42 -0.06 17.54 0.13
N LEU A 43 -0.26 16.30 -0.35
CA LEU A 43 -1.59 15.73 -0.53
C LEU A 43 -2.30 15.54 0.82
N ALA A 44 -1.63 14.95 1.80
CA ALA A 44 -2.18 14.73 3.13
C ALA A 44 -2.58 16.05 3.82
N LYS A 45 -1.73 17.07 3.73
CA LYS A 45 -2.03 18.42 4.25
C LYS A 45 -3.28 19.00 3.59
N ARG A 46 -3.40 18.89 2.27
CA ARG A 46 -4.60 19.35 1.54
C ARG A 46 -5.85 18.64 2.03
N LEU A 47 -5.81 17.31 2.13
CA LEU A 47 -6.96 16.49 2.51
C LEU A 47 -7.34 16.60 3.99
N SER A 48 -6.38 16.93 4.87
CA SER A 48 -6.58 16.96 6.33
C SER A 48 -7.76 17.82 6.78
N ARG A 49 -8.02 18.95 6.11
CA ARG A 49 -9.12 19.86 6.41
C ARG A 49 -10.50 19.23 6.24
N TRP A 50 -10.59 18.18 5.43
CA TRP A 50 -11.84 17.51 5.08
C TRP A 50 -11.86 16.06 5.56
N PHE A 51 -10.81 15.61 6.25
CA PHE A 51 -10.68 14.25 6.73
C PHE A 51 -10.85 14.22 8.26
N LEU A 52 -12.10 14.12 8.70
CA LEU A 52 -12.42 13.92 10.11
C LEU A 52 -12.18 12.46 10.49
N ARG A 53 -11.19 12.23 11.38
CA ARG A 53 -10.87 10.89 11.89
C ARG A 53 -10.81 10.92 13.42
N ARG A 54 -11.68 10.16 14.07
CA ARG A 54 -11.54 9.85 15.50
C ARG A 54 -10.46 8.78 15.66
N THR A 55 -9.50 9.02 16.53
CA THR A 55 -8.50 8.02 16.90
C THR A 55 -8.79 7.49 18.30
N LYS A 56 -8.40 6.25 18.54
CA LYS A 56 -8.48 5.59 19.85
C LYS A 56 -7.49 6.18 20.87
N ALA A 57 -6.69 7.17 20.47
CA ALA A 57 -5.65 7.79 21.30
C ALA A 57 -6.22 8.45 22.56
N LEU A 58 -7.39 9.11 22.43
CA LEU A 58 -8.03 9.87 23.53
C LEU A 58 -8.51 9.01 24.71
N ILE A 59 -8.72 7.71 24.50
CA ILE A 59 -9.19 6.78 25.52
C ILE A 59 -8.21 5.62 25.71
N SER A 60 -6.98 5.77 25.22
CA SER A 60 -5.99 4.69 25.12
C SER A 60 -5.63 4.06 26.46
N ASP A 61 -5.74 4.82 27.54
CA ASP A 61 -5.57 4.44 28.94
C ASP A 61 -6.68 3.51 29.45
N GLN A 62 -7.88 3.62 28.91
CA GLN A 62 -9.05 2.81 29.29
C GLN A 62 -9.13 1.48 28.54
N LEU A 63 -8.16 1.21 27.67
CA LEU A 63 -8.23 0.14 26.70
C LEU A 63 -7.19 -0.93 26.96
N PRO A 64 -7.54 -2.21 26.74
CA PRO A 64 -6.57 -3.28 26.85
C PRO A 64 -5.46 -3.09 25.80
N LYS A 65 -4.25 -3.55 26.15
CA LYS A 65 -3.09 -3.51 25.27
C LYS A 65 -3.38 -4.27 23.98
N LYS A 66 -3.03 -3.67 22.84
CA LYS A 66 -3.11 -4.33 21.53
C LYS A 66 -1.95 -5.32 21.39
N ASP A 67 -2.27 -6.58 21.11
CA ASP A 67 -1.30 -7.63 20.77
C ASP A 67 -1.58 -8.09 19.32
N ASP A 68 -0.66 -7.79 18.41
CA ASP A 68 -0.78 -8.14 16.99
C ASP A 68 0.01 -9.43 16.73
N ARG A 69 -0.67 -10.50 16.30
CA ARG A 69 -0.06 -11.80 16.00
C ARG A 69 -0.23 -12.15 14.53
N VAL A 70 0.87 -12.47 13.86
CA VAL A 70 0.86 -13.05 12.51
C VAL A 70 0.94 -14.57 12.65
N VAL A 71 -0.11 -15.28 12.23
CA VAL A 71 -0.13 -16.75 12.20
C VAL A 71 0.11 -17.20 10.77
N TYR A 72 1.19 -17.94 10.56
CA TYR A 72 1.51 -18.54 9.27
C TYR A 72 0.77 -19.88 9.17
N CYS A 73 -0.19 -19.96 8.27
CA CYS A 73 -0.87 -21.21 7.94
C CYS A 73 -0.21 -21.83 6.70
N SER A 74 0.36 -23.02 6.84
CA SER A 74 0.85 -23.81 5.71
C SER A 74 -0.33 -24.26 4.84
N LEU A 75 -0.08 -24.33 3.53
CA LEU A 75 -1.07 -24.86 2.58
C LEU A 75 -1.24 -26.37 2.76
N THR A 76 -2.47 -26.85 2.63
CA THR A 76 -2.74 -28.29 2.53
C THR A 76 -2.25 -28.84 1.19
N ASP A 77 -2.05 -30.15 1.09
CA ASP A 77 -1.63 -30.80 -0.17
C ASP A 77 -2.58 -30.49 -1.32
N PHE A 78 -3.89 -30.55 -1.07
CA PHE A 78 -4.90 -30.17 -2.05
C PHE A 78 -4.77 -28.71 -2.52
N GLN A 79 -4.53 -27.77 -1.60
CA GLN A 79 -4.35 -26.35 -1.93
C GLN A 79 -3.07 -26.09 -2.71
N ARG A 80 -2.02 -26.90 -2.49
CA ARG A 80 -0.79 -26.86 -3.29
C ARG A 80 -1.05 -27.37 -4.70
N THR A 81 -1.73 -28.52 -4.83
CA THR A 81 -2.08 -29.10 -6.11
C THR A 81 -2.93 -28.14 -6.94
N VAL A 82 -4.06 -27.65 -6.42
CA VAL A 82 -4.94 -26.74 -7.17
C VAL A 82 -4.26 -25.40 -7.49
N ARG A 83 -3.38 -24.88 -6.62
CA ARG A 83 -2.64 -23.64 -6.90
C ARG A 83 -1.54 -23.81 -7.95
N CYS A 84 -0.88 -24.96 -7.99
CA CYS A 84 0.22 -25.26 -8.90
C CYS A 84 -0.23 -25.97 -10.18
N ASP A 85 -1.49 -26.39 -10.27
CA ASP A 85 -2.04 -27.06 -11.43
C ASP A 85 -2.38 -26.03 -12.53
N PRO A 86 -1.67 -26.05 -13.67
CA PRO A 86 -1.90 -25.10 -14.76
C PRO A 86 -3.24 -25.35 -15.49
N SER A 87 -3.88 -26.51 -15.32
CA SER A 87 -5.15 -26.84 -16.00
C SER A 87 -6.37 -26.20 -15.33
N VAL A 88 -6.28 -25.81 -14.06
CA VAL A 88 -7.33 -25.06 -13.32
C VAL A 88 -7.13 -23.53 -13.39
N ALA A 89 -6.05 -23.04 -13.99
CA ALA A 89 -5.76 -21.61 -14.13
C ALA A 89 -6.64 -20.90 -15.20
N GLU A 90 -7.48 -21.62 -15.91
CA GLU A 90 -8.22 -21.10 -17.08
C GLU A 90 -9.50 -20.30 -16.77
N LEU A 91 -9.74 -19.89 -15.51
CA LEU A 91 -11.00 -19.20 -15.17
C LEU A 91 -10.93 -17.76 -14.65
N ARG A 92 -9.78 -17.05 -14.65
CA ARG A 92 -9.78 -15.57 -14.56
C ARG A 92 -8.60 -14.91 -15.29
N LYS A 93 -8.63 -14.89 -16.62
CA LYS A 93 -7.96 -13.85 -17.42
C LYS A 93 -8.78 -12.55 -17.34
N VAL A 94 -8.59 -11.74 -16.30
CA VAL A 94 -8.85 -10.30 -16.39
C VAL A 94 -7.60 -9.59 -15.87
N SER A 95 -6.90 -8.96 -16.82
CA SER A 95 -5.79 -8.00 -16.66
C SER A 95 -4.64 -8.43 -15.73
N LEU A 96 -3.67 -9.08 -16.35
CA LEU A 96 -2.29 -9.29 -15.92
C LEU A 96 -1.67 -7.95 -15.44
N TRP A 97 -1.60 -7.73 -14.13
CA TRP A 97 -0.46 -7.03 -13.56
C TRP A 97 0.61 -8.10 -13.37
N GLU A 98 1.66 -8.06 -14.19
CA GLU A 98 2.79 -8.96 -14.04
C GLU A 98 3.37 -8.82 -12.63
N TRP A 99 3.33 -9.91 -11.87
CA TRP A 99 3.98 -10.04 -10.57
C TRP A 99 5.36 -10.66 -10.81
N PRO A 100 6.48 -9.92 -10.67
CA PRO A 100 7.80 -10.48 -10.86
C PRO A 100 8.09 -11.47 -9.74
N SER A 101 8.31 -12.71 -10.14
CA SER A 101 8.80 -13.81 -9.31
C SER A 101 10.10 -13.40 -8.58
N THR A 102 10.03 -13.44 -7.25
CA THR A 102 11.12 -13.68 -6.29
C THR A 102 12.50 -13.10 -6.57
N LYS A 103 12.82 -11.96 -5.91
CA LYS A 103 14.09 -11.75 -5.19
C LYS A 103 13.80 -10.92 -3.94
N GLU A 104 14.45 -11.28 -2.83
CA GLU A 104 14.40 -10.66 -1.49
C GLU A 104 13.24 -11.06 -0.58
N VAL A 105 13.52 -12.12 0.17
CA VAL A 105 12.93 -12.39 1.49
C VAL A 105 13.03 -11.12 2.33
N LEU A 106 11.86 -10.63 2.76
CA LEU A 106 11.66 -9.55 3.72
C LEU A 106 12.47 -9.77 5.01
N LEU A 107 13.67 -9.19 5.07
CA LEU A 107 14.25 -8.68 6.31
C LEU A 107 14.03 -7.16 6.36
N GLN A 108 12.77 -6.74 6.28
CA GLN A 108 12.37 -5.41 6.75
C GLN A 108 11.59 -5.59 8.05
N THR A 109 12.32 -6.00 9.08
CA THR A 109 11.92 -5.81 10.48
C THR A 109 12.10 -4.33 10.81
N GLU A 110 11.35 -3.43 10.17
CA GLU A 110 11.38 -2.01 10.51
C GLU A 110 10.30 -1.73 11.57
N ARG A 111 10.72 -1.98 12.81
CA ARG A 111 10.23 -1.40 14.04
C ARG A 111 9.89 0.09 13.81
N ARG A 112 8.60 0.44 13.73
CA ARG A 112 8.09 1.78 14.06
C ARG A 112 6.79 1.69 14.85
N ARG A 113 6.88 2.12 16.10
CA ARG A 113 5.77 2.69 16.86
C ARG A 113 5.39 4.03 16.25
#